data_AF-A0A6H1ZNH3-F1
#
_entry.id   AF-A0A6H1ZNH3-F1
#
_cell.length_a   1.000
_cell.length_b   1.000
_cell.length_c   1.000
_cell.angle_alpha   90.00
_cell.angle_beta   90.00
_cell.angle_gamma   90.00
#
_symmetry.space_group_name_H-M   'P 1'
#
loop_
_entity.id
_entity.type
_entity.pdbx_description
1 polymer ?
#
loop_
_entity_poly.entity_id
_entity_poly.type
_entity_poly.pdbx_seq_one_letter_code
_entity_poly.pdbx_strand_id
1 'polypeptide(L)'
;MRNAKHFAKRIPDLEILFVETAYPEDQNVVNCTDFIKTEPLGDEVAHYGEFKIKRKLPLFKEIIDKVCEAVPEADYYIQTNADIIVMPHFYVLIYDMIKDGNESFCINKRIIPEDLKDMPLSLLYSVCGNKHSGHDCFVFPARLIPKFNLGDICMGTPWSETAMIANLVAYTKNFKVFKEAHATFHIGDRRIWRSVEYNDYRIHNTNEFARILRVLSNKNKDILKHETIQYLLDKLKIEVNNYKDDRYSKHCKYFIE
;
A
#
# COMPACT_ATOMS: atom_id res chain seq x y z
N MET A 1 -6.35 10.66 11.77
CA MET A 1 -5.41 11.56 11.06
C MET A 1 -5.35 12.94 11.68
N ARG A 2 -6.46 13.69 11.81
CA ARG A 2 -6.49 15.04 12.43
C ARG A 2 -5.80 15.14 13.80
N ASN A 3 -6.13 14.25 14.74
CA ASN A 3 -5.48 14.23 16.07
C ASN A 3 -3.96 14.04 15.97
N ALA A 4 -3.50 13.22 15.02
CA ALA A 4 -2.08 13.01 14.81
C ALA A 4 -1.39 14.23 14.19
N LYS A 5 -2.03 14.90 13.22
CA LYS A 5 -1.53 16.17 12.68
C LYS A 5 -1.49 17.28 13.74
N HIS A 6 -2.49 17.34 14.62
CA HIS A 6 -2.47 18.26 15.76
C HIS A 6 -1.31 17.97 16.72
N PHE A 7 -1.11 16.70 17.07
CA PHE A 7 0.01 16.27 17.92
C PHE A 7 1.38 16.61 17.32
N ALA A 8 1.49 16.58 15.99
CA ALA A 8 2.71 16.91 15.25
C ALA A 8 3.02 18.41 15.17
N LYS A 9 2.09 19.32 15.51
CA LYS A 9 2.31 20.79 15.49
C LYS A 9 3.48 21.27 16.36
N ARG A 10 3.96 20.43 17.28
CA ARG A 10 5.14 20.67 18.11
C ARG A 10 6.45 20.67 17.31
N ILE A 11 6.46 20.20 16.07
CA ILE A 11 7.62 20.14 15.19
C ILE A 11 7.54 21.33 14.23
N PRO A 12 8.39 22.37 14.38
CA PRO A 12 8.27 23.61 13.62
C PRO A 12 8.42 23.43 12.10
N ASP A 13 9.30 22.52 11.68
CA ASP A 13 9.66 22.32 10.27
C ASP A 13 8.89 21.15 9.62
N LEU A 14 7.76 20.74 10.20
CA LEU A 14 6.95 19.65 9.67
C LEU A 14 5.59 20.16 9.20
N GLU A 15 5.42 20.19 7.88
CA GLU A 15 4.14 20.37 7.24
C GLU A 15 3.51 19.01 6.90
N ILE A 16 2.21 18.88 7.16
CA ILE A 16 1.44 17.66 6.87
C ILE A 16 0.23 18.06 6.04
N LEU A 17 0.20 17.62 4.79
CA LEU A 17 -0.95 17.78 3.90
C LEU A 17 -1.68 16.44 3.82
N PHE A 18 -3.01 16.49 3.83
CA PHE A 18 -3.82 15.31 3.56
C PHE A 18 -4.31 15.42 2.12
N VAL A 19 -4.15 14.35 1.36
CA VAL A 19 -4.56 14.29 -0.05
C VAL A 19 -5.49 13.09 -0.19
N GLU A 20 -6.62 13.28 -0.84
CA GLU A 20 -7.55 12.20 -1.15
C GLU A 20 -7.79 12.11 -2.65
N THR A 21 -7.89 10.88 -3.13
CA THR A 21 -8.29 10.57 -4.49
C THR A 21 -9.43 9.56 -4.45
N ALA A 22 -10.40 9.73 -5.33
CA ALA A 22 -11.62 8.94 -5.38
C ALA A 22 -12.20 8.97 -6.79
N TYR A 23 -13.05 8.00 -7.10
CA TYR A 23 -13.92 8.09 -8.27
C TYR A 23 -14.95 9.21 -8.11
N PRO A 24 -15.50 9.77 -9.21
CA PRO A 24 -16.49 10.85 -9.15
C PRO A 24 -17.67 10.56 -8.22
N GLU A 25 -18.18 9.33 -8.24
CA GLU A 25 -19.29 8.90 -7.37
C GLU A 25 -18.94 8.86 -5.88
N ASP A 26 -17.66 8.75 -5.54
CA ASP A 26 -17.15 8.58 -4.17
C ASP A 26 -16.58 9.87 -3.58
N GLN A 27 -16.42 10.95 -4.36
CA GLN A 27 -15.80 12.22 -3.93
C GLN A 27 -16.50 12.92 -2.74
N ASN A 28 -17.75 12.53 -2.46
CA ASN A 28 -18.55 13.07 -1.35
C ASN A 28 -18.71 12.08 -0.19
N VAL A 29 -18.06 10.91 -0.25
CA VAL A 29 -18.03 9.96 0.87
C VAL A 29 -17.22 10.54 2.01
N VAL A 30 -16.08 11.16 1.70
CA VAL A 30 -15.25 11.88 2.66
C VAL A 30 -15.63 13.37 2.63
N ASN A 31 -16.60 13.74 3.47
CA ASN A 31 -16.99 15.14 3.67
C ASN A 31 -16.05 15.82 4.68
N CYS A 32 -14.77 15.91 4.35
CA CYS A 32 -13.75 16.54 5.20
C CYS A 32 -13.01 17.65 4.44
N THR A 33 -13.00 18.86 4.98
CA THR A 33 -12.32 20.02 4.37
C THR A 33 -10.81 19.99 4.54
N ASP A 34 -10.28 19.08 5.36
CA ASP A 34 -8.83 19.00 5.63
C ASP A 34 -8.05 18.27 4.52
N PHE A 35 -8.75 17.64 3.58
CA PHE A 35 -8.14 16.92 2.47
C PHE A 35 -8.12 17.79 1.22
N ILE A 36 -6.95 17.85 0.58
CA ILE A 36 -6.80 18.31 -0.79
C ILE A 36 -7.38 17.23 -1.69
N LYS A 37 -8.43 17.57 -2.43
CA LYS A 37 -9.04 16.67 -3.41
C LYS A 37 -8.22 16.70 -4.69
N THR A 38 -7.83 15.52 -5.18
CA THR A 38 -7.23 15.41 -6.52
C THR A 38 -8.32 15.53 -7.59
N GLU A 39 -7.90 15.67 -8.85
CA GLU A 39 -8.76 15.27 -9.96
C GLU A 39 -9.26 13.83 -9.76
N PRO A 40 -10.52 13.52 -10.13
CA PRO A 40 -11.09 12.20 -9.90
C PRO A 40 -10.32 11.11 -10.63
N LEU A 41 -10.37 9.90 -10.09
CA LEU A 41 -9.94 8.69 -10.77
C LEU A 41 -10.80 8.46 -12.01
N GLY A 42 -10.17 8.11 -13.12
CA GLY A 42 -10.82 7.88 -14.41
C GLY A 42 -10.54 6.50 -14.99
N ASP A 43 -9.52 5.79 -14.51
CA ASP A 43 -9.16 4.46 -14.99
C ASP A 43 -9.65 3.35 -14.04
N GLU A 44 -9.75 2.14 -14.55
CA GLU A 44 -10.12 0.97 -13.77
C GLU A 44 -9.47 -0.29 -14.33
N VAL A 45 -9.25 -1.28 -13.45
CA VAL A 45 -8.60 -2.53 -13.83
C VAL A 45 -9.35 -3.30 -14.92
N ALA A 46 -10.66 -3.09 -15.08
CA ALA A 46 -11.46 -3.75 -16.10
C ALA A 46 -11.01 -3.43 -17.54
N HIS A 47 -10.22 -2.37 -17.76
CA HIS A 47 -9.58 -2.08 -19.05
C HIS A 47 -8.34 -2.95 -19.35
N TYR A 48 -7.80 -3.63 -18.33
CA TYR A 48 -6.51 -4.34 -18.38
C TYR A 48 -6.61 -5.85 -18.23
N GLY A 49 -7.82 -6.38 -18.09
CA GLY A 49 -8.05 -7.81 -17.92
C GLY A 49 -9.51 -8.19 -18.01
N GLU A 50 -9.76 -9.49 -18.11
CA GLU A 50 -11.10 -10.07 -18.09
C GLU A 50 -11.42 -10.63 -16.71
N PHE A 51 -12.51 -10.15 -16.13
CA PHE A 51 -12.97 -10.54 -14.79
C PHE A 51 -14.40 -11.07 -14.87
N LYS A 52 -14.64 -12.21 -14.20
CA LYS A 52 -15.94 -12.89 -14.13
C LYS A 52 -17.01 -12.00 -13.52
N ILE A 53 -16.66 -11.34 -12.42
CA ILE A 53 -17.50 -10.34 -11.76
C ILE A 53 -16.77 -9.01 -11.82
N LYS A 54 -17.30 -8.07 -12.60
CA LYS A 54 -16.70 -6.74 -12.75
C LYS A 54 -16.85 -5.93 -11.45
N ARG A 55 -15.73 -5.43 -10.97
CA ARG A 55 -15.59 -4.45 -9.90
C ARG A 55 -14.79 -3.26 -10.44
N LYS A 56 -15.23 -2.06 -10.08
CA LYS A 56 -14.54 -0.80 -10.36
C LYS A 56 -13.40 -0.62 -9.35
N LEU A 57 -12.27 -1.29 -9.61
CA LEU A 57 -11.09 -1.22 -8.77
C LEU A 57 -10.06 -0.28 -9.39
N PRO A 58 -9.55 0.70 -8.61
CA PRO A 58 -8.59 1.67 -9.12
C PRO A 58 -7.21 1.05 -9.27
N LEU A 59 -6.44 1.60 -10.19
CA LEU A 59 -5.06 1.22 -10.41
C LEU A 59 -4.17 1.95 -9.42
N PHE A 60 -3.19 1.24 -8.88
CA PHE A 60 -2.28 1.83 -7.90
C PHE A 60 -1.42 2.93 -8.54
N LYS A 61 -1.03 2.78 -9.82
CA LYS A 61 -0.33 3.83 -10.57
C LYS A 61 -1.11 5.14 -10.60
N GLU A 62 -2.40 5.08 -10.89
CA GLU A 62 -3.24 6.27 -11.04
C GLU A 62 -3.42 6.98 -9.70
N ILE A 63 -3.61 6.23 -8.62
CA ILE A 63 -3.69 6.79 -7.26
C ILE A 63 -2.42 7.58 -6.93
N ILE A 64 -1.25 7.03 -7.21
CA ILE A 64 0.03 7.69 -6.94
C ILE A 64 0.20 8.92 -7.83
N ASP A 65 -0.08 8.80 -9.13
CA ASP A 65 0.03 9.91 -10.08
C ASP A 65 -0.86 11.09 -9.66
N LYS A 66 -2.13 10.84 -9.34
CA LYS A 66 -3.07 11.88 -8.88
C LYS A 66 -2.63 12.58 -7.60
N VAL A 67 -2.10 11.83 -6.64
CA VAL A 67 -1.60 12.41 -5.38
C VAL A 67 -0.36 13.25 -5.63
N CYS A 68 0.55 12.81 -6.50
CA CYS A 68 1.76 13.54 -6.85
C CYS A 68 1.47 14.80 -7.68
N GLU A 69 0.49 14.76 -8.57
CA GLU A 69 0.02 15.93 -9.33
C GLU A 69 -0.57 17.01 -8.42
N ALA A 70 -1.25 16.62 -7.34
CA ALA A 70 -1.92 17.55 -6.43
C ALA A 70 -0.96 18.27 -5.46
N VAL A 71 0.19 17.65 -5.12
CA VAL A 71 1.18 18.21 -4.18
C VAL A 71 2.61 17.91 -4.68
N PRO A 72 3.01 18.45 -5.84
CA PRO A 72 4.30 18.13 -6.47
C PRO A 72 5.53 18.56 -5.64
N GLU A 73 5.36 19.52 -4.75
CA GLU A 73 6.40 20.06 -3.85
C GLU A 73 6.66 19.22 -2.59
N ALA A 74 5.91 18.13 -2.37
CA ALA A 74 6.10 17.29 -1.20
C ALA A 74 7.51 16.66 -1.16
N ASP A 75 8.16 16.67 0.00
CA ASP A 75 9.44 15.96 0.19
C ASP A 75 9.26 14.44 0.28
N TYR A 76 8.16 14.03 0.93
CA TYR A 76 7.81 12.64 1.22
C TYR A 76 6.32 12.41 1.00
N TYR A 77 5.99 11.21 0.54
CA TYR A 77 4.63 10.71 0.48
C TYR A 77 4.40 9.60 1.50
N ILE A 78 3.18 9.55 2.03
CA ILE A 78 2.70 8.48 2.89
C ILE A 78 1.45 7.90 2.21
N GLN A 79 1.55 6.68 1.70
CA GLN A 79 0.38 5.96 1.19
C GLN A 79 -0.25 5.16 2.33
N THR A 80 -1.51 5.40 2.66
CA THR A 80 -2.29 4.59 3.60
C THR A 80 -3.53 4.03 2.91
N ASN A 81 -3.99 2.85 3.33
CA ASN A 81 -5.31 2.37 2.93
C ASN A 81 -6.41 3.21 3.61
N ALA A 82 -7.57 3.33 2.96
CA ALA A 82 -8.67 4.18 3.45
C ALA A 82 -9.28 3.69 4.78
N ASP A 83 -9.16 2.39 5.10
CA ASP A 83 -9.65 1.77 6.33
C ASP A 83 -8.66 1.87 7.51
N ILE A 84 -7.51 2.52 7.32
CA ILE A 84 -6.50 2.67 8.36
C ILE A 84 -6.81 3.86 9.28
N ILE A 85 -6.71 3.60 10.58
CA ILE A 85 -6.66 4.60 11.63
C ILE A 85 -5.20 4.74 12.09
N VAL A 86 -4.75 5.99 12.20
CA VAL A 86 -3.41 6.34 12.69
C VAL A 86 -3.43 6.69 14.18
N MET A 87 -2.38 6.31 14.89
CA MET A 87 -2.14 6.69 16.28
C MET A 87 -1.81 8.18 16.40
N PRO A 88 -2.04 8.82 17.57
CA PRO A 88 -1.74 10.24 17.76
C PRO A 88 -0.29 10.63 17.45
N HIS A 89 0.67 9.76 17.72
CA HIS A 89 2.10 10.04 17.49
C HIS A 89 2.57 9.72 16.06
N PHE A 90 1.70 9.29 15.15
CA PHE A 90 2.06 8.72 13.84
C PHE A 90 3.00 9.59 13.00
N TYR A 91 2.65 10.86 12.76
CA TYR A 91 3.50 11.73 11.92
C TYR A 91 4.80 12.13 12.61
N VAL A 92 4.80 12.23 13.94
CA VAL A 92 6.04 12.48 14.70
C VAL A 92 6.98 11.28 14.60
N LEU A 93 6.45 10.06 14.75
CA LEU A 93 7.22 8.84 14.58
C LEU A 93 7.85 8.75 13.19
N ILE A 94 7.08 9.05 12.14
CA ILE A 94 7.59 9.05 10.76
C ILE A 94 8.69 10.09 10.58
N TYR A 95 8.49 11.31 11.10
CA TYR A 95 9.48 12.38 11.05
C TYR A 95 10.80 11.95 11.73
N ASP A 96 10.71 11.40 12.95
CA ASP A 96 11.87 10.92 13.69
C ASP A 96 12.57 9.76 12.94
N MET A 97 11.81 8.80 12.39
CA MET A 97 12.36 7.71 11.58
C MET A 97 13.11 8.22 10.34
N ILE A 98 12.59 9.25 9.66
CA ILE A 98 13.28 9.87 8.52
C ILE A 98 14.57 10.55 8.98
N LYS A 99 14.56 11.28 10.10
CA LYS A 99 15.76 11.92 10.67
C LYS A 99 16.82 10.91 11.12
N ASP A 100 16.40 9.74 11.57
CA ASP A 100 17.28 8.62 11.92
C ASP A 100 17.86 7.91 10.68
N GLY A 101 17.58 8.41 9.47
CA GLY A 101 18.17 7.92 8.23
C GLY A 101 17.41 6.75 7.58
N ASN A 102 16.16 6.50 7.97
CA ASN A 102 15.30 5.57 7.24
C ASN A 102 14.76 6.27 5.99
N GLU A 103 15.24 5.87 4.81
CA GLU A 103 14.89 6.55 3.56
C GLU A 103 13.49 6.16 3.08
N SER A 104 13.17 4.86 3.06
CA SER A 104 11.82 4.38 2.73
C SER A 104 11.46 3.18 3.59
N PHE A 105 10.20 3.08 4.00
CA PHE A 105 9.77 2.00 4.87
C PHE A 105 8.26 1.75 4.83
N CYS A 106 7.89 0.59 5.35
CA CYS A 106 6.51 0.13 5.52
C CYS A 106 6.20 0.03 7.02
N ILE A 107 5.05 0.54 7.46
CA ILE A 107 4.58 0.36 8.84
C ILE A 107 3.32 -0.51 8.84
N ASN A 108 3.48 -1.77 9.25
CA ASN A 108 2.33 -2.66 9.28
C ASN A 108 1.32 -2.24 10.33
N LYS A 109 0.04 -2.30 9.94
CA LYS A 109 -1.08 -2.04 10.83
C LYS A 109 -1.28 -3.15 11.86
N ARG A 110 -1.91 -2.79 12.97
CA ARG A 110 -2.50 -3.73 13.93
C ARG A 110 -3.96 -4.00 13.58
N ILE A 111 -4.46 -5.17 13.96
CA ILE A 111 -5.86 -5.55 13.81
C ILE A 111 -6.54 -5.44 15.17
N ILE A 112 -7.46 -4.48 15.29
CA ILE A 112 -8.35 -4.39 16.44
C ILE A 112 -9.58 -5.28 16.17
N PRO A 113 -10.05 -6.07 17.15
CA PRO A 113 -11.28 -6.85 17.03
C PRO A 113 -12.50 -6.01 16.59
N GLU A 114 -13.34 -6.59 15.71
CA GLU A 114 -14.52 -5.94 15.12
C GLU A 114 -15.59 -5.55 16.17
N ASP A 115 -15.71 -6.33 17.25
CA ASP A 115 -16.63 -6.07 18.36
C ASP A 115 -16.30 -4.79 19.14
N LEU A 116 -15.11 -4.23 18.96
CA LEU A 116 -14.71 -2.96 19.56
C LEU A 116 -15.00 -1.74 18.67
N LYS A 117 -15.55 -1.91 17.46
CA LYS A 117 -15.71 -0.82 16.47
C LYS A 117 -16.47 0.41 16.98
N ASP A 118 -17.42 0.19 17.89
CA ASP A 118 -18.30 1.23 18.43
C ASP A 118 -17.73 1.88 19.71
N MET A 119 -16.54 1.45 20.15
CA MET A 119 -15.86 2.05 21.30
C MET A 119 -15.34 3.45 20.97
N PRO A 120 -15.30 4.36 21.96
CA PRO A 120 -14.61 5.64 21.83
C PRO A 120 -13.19 5.48 21.30
N LEU A 121 -12.78 6.39 20.41
CA LEU A 121 -11.45 6.35 19.78
C LEU A 121 -10.30 6.34 20.80
N SER A 122 -10.48 6.97 21.96
CA SER A 122 -9.50 6.92 23.06
C SER A 122 -9.29 5.51 23.60
N LEU A 123 -10.35 4.70 23.70
CA LEU A 123 -10.23 3.30 24.09
C LEU A 123 -9.59 2.48 22.97
N LEU A 124 -9.96 2.72 21.71
CA LEU A 124 -9.33 2.07 20.55
C LEU A 124 -7.81 2.30 20.53
N TYR A 125 -7.35 3.50 20.84
CA TYR A 125 -5.92 3.82 20.96
C TYR A 125 -5.20 3.04 22.06
N SER A 126 -5.89 2.55 23.08
CA SER A 126 -5.30 1.75 24.15
C SER A 126 -5.16 0.27 23.80
N VAL A 127 -5.78 -0.18 22.70
CA VAL A 127 -5.75 -1.59 22.29
C VAL A 127 -4.49 -1.86 21.47
N CYS A 128 -3.70 -2.85 21.89
CA CYS A 128 -2.50 -3.28 21.17
C CYS A 128 -2.82 -3.92 19.80
N GLY A 129 -3.94 -4.63 19.72
CA GLY A 129 -4.39 -5.36 18.53
C GLY A 129 -3.46 -6.52 18.15
N ASN A 130 -3.83 -7.26 17.12
CA ASN A 130 -3.05 -8.38 16.57
C ASN A 130 -2.16 -7.93 15.41
N LYS A 131 -1.11 -8.70 15.12
CA LYS A 131 -0.23 -8.43 13.97
C LYS A 131 -0.99 -8.66 12.65
N HIS A 132 -0.88 -7.73 11.70
CA HIS A 132 -1.31 -7.95 10.32
C HIS A 132 -0.19 -8.62 9.49
N SER A 133 -0.55 -9.60 8.67
CA SER A 133 0.40 -10.40 7.86
C SER A 133 0.76 -9.79 6.51
N GLY A 134 0.08 -8.71 6.12
CA GLY A 134 0.35 -7.97 4.88
C GLY A 134 1.44 -6.92 5.06
N HIS A 135 1.55 -6.04 4.09
CA HIS A 135 2.35 -4.81 4.16
C HIS A 135 1.38 -3.67 3.96
N ASP A 136 1.49 -2.64 4.77
CA ASP A 136 0.58 -1.52 4.79
C ASP A 136 1.37 -0.25 5.07
N CYS A 137 0.82 0.90 4.70
CA CYS A 137 1.40 2.20 5.04
C CYS A 137 2.84 2.38 4.54
N PHE A 138 3.01 2.85 3.30
CA PHE A 138 4.34 3.11 2.73
C PHE A 138 4.75 4.56 2.92
N VAL A 139 5.97 4.77 3.39
CA VAL A 139 6.62 6.08 3.50
C VAL A 139 7.83 6.08 2.57
N PHE A 140 7.90 7.07 1.68
CA PHE A 140 8.98 7.17 0.70
C PHE A 140 9.17 8.61 0.20
N PRO A 141 10.38 8.96 -0.25
CA PRO A 141 10.65 10.31 -0.71
C PRO A 141 10.14 10.53 -2.13
N ALA A 142 9.64 11.74 -2.39
CA ALA A 142 9.04 12.10 -3.67
C ALA A 142 9.96 11.87 -4.88
N ARG A 143 11.27 12.07 -4.71
CA ARG A 143 12.28 11.84 -5.76
C ARG A 143 12.31 10.41 -6.33
N LEU A 144 11.70 9.43 -5.65
CA LEU A 144 11.66 8.04 -6.14
C LEU A 144 10.51 7.80 -7.12
N ILE A 145 9.43 8.59 -7.06
CA ILE A 145 8.22 8.39 -7.87
C ILE A 145 8.52 8.27 -9.37
N PRO A 146 9.34 9.15 -9.99
CA PRO A 146 9.62 9.04 -11.43
C PRO A 146 10.32 7.74 -11.86
N LYS A 147 10.83 6.95 -10.91
CA LYS A 147 11.50 5.67 -11.18
C LYS A 147 10.55 4.48 -11.08
N PHE A 148 9.39 4.65 -10.47
CA PHE A 148 8.50 3.55 -10.16
C PHE A 148 7.89 2.93 -11.41
N ASN A 149 7.78 1.61 -11.40
CA ASN A 149 7.00 0.80 -12.32
C ASN A 149 5.92 0.08 -11.50
N LEU A 150 4.75 0.69 -11.35
CA LEU A 150 3.64 0.13 -10.57
C LEU A 150 2.76 -0.83 -11.38
N GLY A 151 2.94 -0.86 -12.71
CA GLY A 151 2.13 -1.68 -13.62
C GLY A 151 0.64 -1.42 -13.51
N ASP A 152 -0.14 -2.42 -13.92
CA ASP A 152 -1.61 -2.38 -13.90
C ASP A 152 -2.16 -3.08 -12.66
N ILE A 153 -1.42 -2.99 -11.55
CA ILE A 153 -1.86 -3.48 -10.25
C ILE A 153 -3.06 -2.70 -9.78
N CYS A 154 -4.14 -3.41 -9.44
CA CYS A 154 -5.33 -2.82 -8.87
C CYS A 154 -5.36 -2.94 -7.34
N MET A 155 -6.02 -1.98 -6.68
CA MET A 155 -6.20 -1.96 -5.23
C MET A 155 -7.42 -2.79 -4.79
N GLY A 156 -7.43 -3.26 -3.54
CA GLY A 156 -8.60 -3.94 -2.95
C GLY A 156 -8.67 -5.46 -3.20
N THR A 157 -7.53 -6.06 -3.55
CA THR A 157 -7.34 -7.50 -3.78
C THR A 157 -5.92 -7.89 -3.34
N PRO A 158 -5.58 -9.18 -3.11
CA PRO A 158 -4.21 -9.53 -2.75
C PRO A 158 -3.18 -9.04 -3.78
N TRP A 159 -1.93 -8.92 -3.32
CA TRP A 159 -0.76 -8.48 -4.10
C TRP A 159 -0.73 -7.01 -4.48
N SER A 160 -1.75 -6.20 -4.15
CA SER A 160 -1.79 -4.76 -4.46
C SER A 160 -0.54 -4.02 -3.98
N GLU A 161 -0.03 -4.38 -2.80
CA GLU A 161 1.05 -3.66 -2.15
C GLU A 161 2.44 -4.07 -2.66
N THR A 162 2.52 -5.18 -3.41
CA THR A 162 3.81 -5.76 -3.82
C THR A 162 4.53 -4.97 -4.89
N ALA A 163 3.81 -4.23 -5.74
CA ALA A 163 4.41 -3.27 -6.66
C ALA A 163 5.17 -2.18 -5.91
N MET A 164 4.58 -1.62 -4.85
CA MET A 164 5.23 -0.60 -4.05
C MET A 164 6.49 -1.14 -3.37
N ILE A 165 6.39 -2.31 -2.72
CA ILE A 165 7.55 -2.97 -2.09
C ILE A 165 8.68 -3.19 -3.09
N ALA A 166 8.38 -3.76 -4.26
CA ALA A 166 9.40 -4.05 -5.26
C ALA A 166 10.12 -2.78 -5.73
N ASN A 167 9.37 -1.71 -5.99
CA ASN A 167 9.95 -0.43 -6.40
C ASN A 167 10.76 0.23 -5.28
N LEU A 168 10.27 0.21 -4.04
CA LEU A 168 11.01 0.78 -2.90
C LEU A 168 12.32 0.02 -2.67
N VAL A 169 12.30 -1.31 -2.64
CA VAL A 169 13.52 -2.11 -2.51
C VAL A 169 14.49 -1.87 -3.68
N ALA A 170 13.97 -1.67 -4.90
CA ALA A 170 14.82 -1.44 -6.08
C ALA A 170 15.57 -0.10 -6.04
N TYR A 171 14.96 0.95 -5.47
CA TYR A 171 15.41 2.33 -5.64
C TYR A 171 15.85 3.05 -4.36
N THR A 172 15.57 2.48 -3.19
CA THR A 172 16.01 3.01 -1.91
C THR A 172 17.28 2.31 -1.42
N LYS A 173 18.07 2.99 -0.59
CA LYS A 173 19.29 2.45 0.03
C LYS A 173 18.97 1.42 1.12
N ASN A 174 17.89 1.62 1.87
CA ASN A 174 17.57 0.81 3.05
C ASN A 174 16.04 0.68 3.28
N PHE A 175 15.37 -0.17 2.51
CA PHE A 175 13.96 -0.45 2.74
C PHE A 175 13.79 -1.26 4.03
N LYS A 176 12.83 -0.87 4.88
CA LYS A 176 12.51 -1.59 6.12
C LYS A 176 11.01 -1.81 6.29
N VAL A 177 10.67 -2.90 6.97
CA VAL A 177 9.29 -3.22 7.37
C VAL A 177 9.20 -3.20 8.90
N PHE A 178 8.49 -2.22 9.45
CA PHE A 178 8.25 -2.09 10.88
C PHE A 178 6.93 -2.78 11.26
N LYS A 179 7.04 -3.98 11.84
CA LYS A 179 5.87 -4.81 12.21
C LYS A 179 5.27 -4.50 13.59
N GLU A 180 6.06 -3.86 14.46
CA GLU A 180 5.72 -3.62 15.87
C GLU A 180 5.74 -2.13 16.24
N ALA A 181 5.74 -1.22 15.26
CA ALA A 181 5.76 0.22 15.54
C ALA A 181 4.48 0.73 16.22
N HIS A 182 3.38 -0.05 16.17
CA HIS A 182 2.07 0.30 16.73
C HIS A 182 1.63 1.72 16.34
N ALA A 183 1.87 2.11 15.08
CA ALA A 183 1.58 3.47 14.61
C ALA A 183 0.23 3.57 13.88
N THR A 184 -0.27 2.43 13.40
CA THR A 184 -1.52 2.33 12.62
C THR A 184 -2.29 1.07 13.02
N PHE A 185 -3.60 1.11 12.85
CA PHE A 185 -4.47 -0.04 13.02
C PHE A 185 -5.69 0.04 12.10
N HIS A 186 -6.37 -1.08 11.90
CA HIS A 186 -7.72 -1.11 11.37
C HIS A 186 -8.61 -1.96 12.27
N ILE A 187 -9.92 -1.86 12.08
CA ILE A 187 -10.92 -2.58 12.87
C ILE A 187 -11.47 -3.72 12.02
N GLY A 188 -11.41 -4.93 12.56
CA GLY A 188 -11.80 -6.15 11.86
C GLY A 188 -10.81 -6.56 10.76
N ASP A 189 -11.09 -7.70 10.12
CA ASP A 189 -10.29 -8.24 9.02
C ASP A 189 -11.21 -8.95 8.02
N ARG A 190 -12.09 -8.16 7.40
CA ARG A 190 -13.06 -8.68 6.42
C ARG A 190 -12.36 -8.96 5.10
N ARG A 191 -11.95 -10.21 4.90
CA ARG A 191 -11.23 -10.67 3.70
C ARG A 191 -12.18 -11.05 2.56
N ILE A 192 -13.04 -10.13 2.13
CA ILE A 192 -14.07 -10.37 1.09
C ILE A 192 -13.44 -10.88 -0.22
N TRP A 193 -12.22 -10.43 -0.52
CA TRP A 193 -11.42 -10.88 -1.66
C TRP A 193 -11.01 -12.36 -1.64
N ARG A 194 -11.25 -13.10 -0.54
CA ARG A 194 -11.01 -14.54 -0.49
C ARG A 194 -12.10 -15.37 -1.18
N SER A 195 -13.20 -14.75 -1.60
CA SER A 195 -14.19 -15.46 -2.41
C SER A 195 -13.54 -15.96 -3.70
N VAL A 196 -13.78 -17.22 -4.04
CA VAL A 196 -13.28 -17.87 -5.27
C VAL A 196 -13.72 -17.10 -6.52
N GLU A 197 -14.86 -16.41 -6.43
CA GLU A 197 -15.43 -15.61 -7.52
C GLU A 197 -14.56 -14.43 -7.94
N TYR A 198 -13.66 -13.95 -7.06
CA TYR A 198 -12.74 -12.83 -7.32
C TYR A 198 -11.29 -13.27 -7.52
N ASN A 199 -11.03 -14.57 -7.72
CA ASN A 199 -9.67 -15.09 -7.86
C ASN A 199 -8.96 -14.61 -9.15
N ASP A 200 -9.71 -14.17 -10.15
CA ASP A 200 -9.18 -13.53 -11.36
C ASP A 200 -8.43 -12.21 -11.05
N TYR A 201 -8.92 -11.38 -10.14
CA TYR A 201 -8.21 -10.19 -9.66
C TYR A 201 -6.89 -10.54 -8.96
N ARG A 202 -6.89 -11.62 -8.18
CA ARG A 202 -5.68 -12.12 -7.52
C ARG A 202 -4.64 -12.54 -8.55
N ILE A 203 -5.03 -13.36 -9.53
CA ILE A 203 -4.15 -13.82 -10.61
C ILE A 203 -3.63 -12.66 -11.44
N HIS A 204 -4.49 -11.68 -11.78
CA HIS A 204 -4.09 -10.45 -12.46
C HIS A 204 -2.95 -9.74 -11.72
N ASN A 205 -3.15 -9.44 -10.43
CA ASN A 205 -2.12 -8.77 -9.65
C ASN A 205 -0.86 -9.63 -9.46
N THR A 206 -0.98 -10.94 -9.32
CA THR A 206 0.17 -11.85 -9.23
C THR A 206 1.02 -11.82 -10.50
N ASN A 207 0.36 -11.84 -11.66
CA ASN A 207 1.03 -11.71 -12.95
C ASN A 207 1.72 -10.36 -13.12
N GLU A 208 1.04 -9.28 -12.74
CA GLU A 208 1.60 -7.93 -12.78
C GLU A 208 2.80 -7.78 -11.83
N PHE A 209 2.72 -8.33 -10.62
CA PHE A 209 3.86 -8.36 -9.70
C PHE A 209 5.06 -9.09 -10.30
N ALA A 210 4.87 -10.28 -10.86
CA ALA A 210 5.97 -11.02 -11.49
C ALA A 210 6.57 -10.26 -12.68
N ARG A 211 5.73 -9.57 -13.48
CA ARG A 211 6.19 -8.73 -14.59
C ARG A 211 7.04 -7.56 -14.08
N ILE A 212 6.55 -6.82 -13.08
CA ILE A 212 7.24 -5.69 -12.45
C ILE A 212 8.57 -6.15 -11.85
N LEU A 213 8.56 -7.22 -11.06
CA LEU A 213 9.76 -7.75 -10.41
C LEU A 213 10.83 -8.15 -11.43
N ARG A 214 10.43 -8.77 -12.55
CA ARG A 214 11.37 -9.11 -13.63
C ARG A 214 12.01 -7.87 -14.27
N VAL A 215 11.22 -6.83 -14.52
CA VAL A 215 11.75 -5.57 -15.06
C VAL A 215 12.76 -4.95 -14.09
N LEU A 216 12.44 -4.93 -12.79
CA LEU A 216 13.33 -4.37 -11.76
C LEU A 216 14.58 -5.23 -11.55
N SER A 217 14.45 -6.57 -11.53
CA SER A 217 15.59 -7.49 -11.35
C SER A 217 16.55 -7.48 -12.54
N ASN A 218 16.05 -7.19 -13.75
CA ASN A 218 16.90 -6.99 -14.92
C ASN A 218 17.76 -5.72 -14.80
N LYS A 219 17.27 -4.67 -14.13
CA LYS A 219 18.02 -3.44 -13.87
C LYS A 219 19.00 -3.60 -12.70
N ASN A 220 18.58 -4.30 -11.65
CA ASN A 220 19.39 -4.58 -10.48
C ASN A 220 19.08 -5.98 -9.92
N LYS A 221 19.99 -6.94 -10.12
CA LYS A 221 19.80 -8.32 -9.66
C LYS A 221 19.81 -8.46 -8.14
N ASP A 222 20.41 -7.53 -7.41
CA ASP A 222 20.51 -7.59 -5.95
C ASP A 222 19.16 -7.39 -5.25
N ILE A 223 18.16 -6.84 -5.95
CA ILE A 223 16.77 -6.78 -5.44
C ILE A 223 16.28 -8.15 -4.99
N LEU A 224 16.68 -9.21 -5.70
CA LEU A 224 16.26 -10.57 -5.40
C LEU A 224 16.89 -11.08 -4.11
N LYS A 225 17.96 -10.48 -3.60
CA LYS A 225 18.59 -10.89 -2.32
C LYS A 225 17.90 -10.26 -1.11
N HIS A 226 17.03 -9.27 -1.30
CA HIS A 226 16.37 -8.58 -0.19
C HIS A 226 15.36 -9.50 0.51
N GLU A 227 15.38 -9.53 1.85
CA GLU A 227 14.55 -10.43 2.66
C GLU A 227 13.05 -10.31 2.36
N THR A 228 12.55 -9.08 2.20
CA THR A 228 11.13 -8.85 1.86
C THR A 228 10.79 -9.38 0.48
N ILE A 229 11.71 -9.30 -0.48
CA ILE A 229 11.50 -9.81 -1.84
C ILE A 229 11.54 -11.33 -1.83
N GLN A 230 12.48 -11.95 -1.10
CA GLN A 230 12.50 -13.40 -0.89
C GLN A 230 11.20 -13.91 -0.26
N TYR A 231 10.70 -13.23 0.77
CA TYR A 231 9.40 -13.55 1.37
C TYR A 231 8.24 -13.49 0.35
N LEU A 232 8.23 -12.49 -0.52
CA LEU A 232 7.21 -12.38 -1.57
C LEU A 232 7.37 -13.46 -2.65
N LEU A 233 8.60 -13.82 -3.01
CA LEU A 233 8.89 -14.92 -3.94
C LEU A 233 8.44 -16.27 -3.38
N ASP A 234 8.65 -16.53 -2.09
CA ASP A 234 8.17 -17.76 -1.45
C ASP A 234 6.64 -17.83 -1.46
N LYS A 235 5.96 -16.71 -1.17
CA LYS A 235 4.51 -16.62 -1.34
C LYS A 235 4.07 -16.84 -2.77
N LEU A 236 4.81 -16.31 -3.75
CA LEU A 236 4.49 -16.46 -5.18
C LEU A 236 4.61 -17.93 -5.59
N LYS A 237 5.67 -18.62 -5.16
CA LYS A 237 5.87 -20.06 -5.40
C LYS A 237 4.73 -20.89 -4.80
N ILE A 238 4.37 -20.64 -3.54
CA ILE A 238 3.26 -21.33 -2.87
C ILE A 238 1.96 -21.10 -3.63
N GLU A 239 1.69 -19.87 -4.03
CA GLU A 239 0.48 -19.50 -4.76
C GLU A 239 0.39 -20.17 -6.13
N VAL A 240 1.44 -20.10 -6.94
CA VAL A 240 1.38 -20.70 -8.28
C VAL A 240 1.30 -22.23 -8.20
N ASN A 241 2.04 -22.85 -7.27
CA ASN A 241 2.03 -24.31 -7.10
C ASN A 241 0.71 -24.84 -6.53
N ASN A 242 0.08 -24.12 -5.60
CA ASN A 242 -1.16 -24.58 -4.97
C ASN A 242 -2.38 -24.45 -5.88
N TYR A 243 -2.43 -23.41 -6.71
CA TYR A 243 -3.60 -23.13 -7.53
C TYR A 243 -3.56 -23.82 -8.90
N LYS A 244 -2.36 -24.22 -9.38
CA LYS A 244 -2.15 -24.89 -10.69
C LYS A 244 -3.00 -24.29 -11.81
N ASP A 245 -3.10 -22.97 -11.81
CA ASP A 245 -3.97 -22.24 -12.72
C ASP A 245 -3.17 -21.83 -13.96
N ASP A 246 -3.62 -22.25 -15.14
CA ASP A 246 -2.92 -22.00 -16.41
C ASP A 246 -2.86 -20.51 -16.78
N ARG A 247 -3.63 -19.65 -16.08
CA ARG A 247 -3.61 -18.20 -16.25
C ARG A 247 -2.38 -17.53 -15.63
N TYR A 248 -1.56 -18.24 -14.85
CA TYR A 248 -0.29 -17.69 -14.39
C TYR A 248 0.69 -17.53 -15.55
N SER A 249 1.22 -16.31 -15.67
CA SER A 249 2.05 -15.89 -16.79
C SER A 249 3.42 -16.59 -16.83
N LYS A 250 4.08 -16.50 -17.98
CA LYS A 250 5.50 -16.88 -18.12
C LYS A 250 6.43 -16.14 -17.16
N HIS A 251 6.04 -14.96 -16.66
CA HIS A 251 6.82 -14.20 -15.68
C HIS A 251 6.76 -14.84 -14.31
N CYS A 252 5.62 -15.40 -13.92
CA CYS A 252 5.51 -16.16 -12.69
C CYS A 252 6.40 -17.42 -12.76
N LYS A 253 6.32 -18.17 -13.87
CA LYS A 253 7.12 -19.38 -14.08
C LYS A 253 8.64 -19.12 -13.99
N TYR A 254 9.11 -17.99 -14.53
CA TYR A 254 10.51 -17.56 -14.46
C TYR A 254 11.08 -17.49 -13.03
N PHE A 255 10.26 -17.23 -12.01
CA PHE A 255 10.71 -17.12 -10.62
C PHE A 255 10.51 -18.40 -9.80
N ILE A 256 9.89 -19.42 -10.39
CA ILE A 256 9.51 -20.67 -9.71
C ILE A 256 10.39 -21.84 -10.17
N GLU A 257 10.77 -21.83 -11.45
CA GLU A 257 11.75 -22.76 -12.07
C GLU A 257 13.19 -22.37 -11.72
#